data_AF-A0A0A3VZB9-F1
#
_entry.id   AF-A0A0A3VZB9-F1
#
_cell.length_a   1.000
_cell.length_b   1.000
_cell.length_c   1.000
_cell.angle_alpha   90.00
_cell.angle_beta   90.00
_cell.angle_gamma   90.00
#
_symmetry.space_group_name_H-M   'P 1'
#
loop_
_entity.id
_entity.type
_entity.pdbx_description
1 polymer ?
#
loop_
_entity_poly.entity_id
_entity_poly.type
_entity_poly.pdbx_seq_one_letter_code
_entity_poly.pdbx_strand_id
1 'polypeptide(L)'
;MVQLMSMDLVKKLNVTVTPYILKDELNDLLEKDQALCRFYPFLLSILHVHPSLIADLIQQLDPSINAIFQGNYQLQQQYLQKLQQQLNRPIPETEFEQVLNRAIIPCLGFLEHEAGTIQVEGIVHLLDHHAEEIHQALPTWATPILEALAAKPVPRWTRLQTMSVRKQYQQNKVQGIGLGIVVAFIVILFSGIWGFAQQVYTDHRQLERQISRHDHSQHQSD
;
A
#
# COMPACT_ATOMS: atom_id res chain seq x y z
N MET A 1 28.02 -14.83 -8.80
CA MET A 1 27.15 -13.72 -9.26
C MET A 1 25.81 -14.31 -9.62
N VAL A 2 24.84 -14.24 -8.71
CA VAL A 2 23.50 -14.80 -8.90
C VAL A 2 22.70 -13.83 -9.75
N GLN A 3 22.15 -14.32 -10.86
CA GLN A 3 21.28 -13.53 -11.73
C GLN A 3 20.03 -13.08 -10.96
N LEU A 4 19.94 -11.76 -10.77
CA LEU A 4 18.74 -11.03 -10.32
C LEU A 4 17.71 -10.84 -11.45
N MET A 5 17.67 -11.73 -12.46
CA MET A 5 16.77 -11.59 -13.62
C MET A 5 15.46 -12.36 -13.39
N SER A 6 14.39 -11.59 -13.12
CA SER A 6 12.99 -11.98 -12.92
C SER A 6 12.65 -12.60 -11.57
N MET A 7 12.73 -11.82 -10.48
CA MET A 7 12.00 -12.18 -9.25
C MET A 7 10.50 -12.06 -9.51
N ASP A 8 9.80 -13.19 -9.35
CA ASP A 8 8.35 -13.35 -9.25
C ASP A 8 7.71 -12.25 -8.39
N LEU A 9 6.59 -11.68 -8.85
CA LEU A 9 5.91 -10.55 -8.19
C LEU A 9 5.58 -10.86 -6.72
N VAL A 10 5.14 -12.08 -6.42
CA VAL A 10 4.82 -12.53 -5.06
C VAL A 10 6.09 -12.59 -4.22
N LYS A 11 7.22 -13.03 -4.78
CA LYS A 11 8.50 -13.06 -4.07
C LYS A 11 9.00 -11.65 -3.75
N LYS A 12 8.94 -10.73 -4.71
CA LYS A 12 9.29 -9.31 -4.50
C LYS A 12 8.44 -8.71 -3.38
N LEU A 13 7.13 -8.91 -3.45
CA LEU A 13 6.19 -8.43 -2.45
C LEU A 13 6.54 -8.95 -1.05
N ASN A 14 6.84 -10.25 -0.92
CA ASN A 14 7.27 -10.85 0.33
C ASN A 14 8.55 -10.21 0.89
N VAL A 15 9.60 -10.06 0.08
CA VAL A 15 10.88 -9.52 0.58
C VAL A 15 10.83 -8.02 0.88
N THR A 16 9.89 -7.29 0.28
CA THR A 16 9.76 -5.84 0.45
C THR A 16 8.77 -5.48 1.56
N VAL A 17 7.59 -6.10 1.57
CA VAL A 17 6.49 -5.70 2.46
C VAL A 17 6.58 -6.41 3.81
N THR A 18 6.88 -7.71 3.86
CA THR A 18 6.89 -8.45 5.12
C THR A 18 7.82 -7.86 6.19
N PRO A 19 9.07 -7.45 5.87
CA PRO A 19 9.94 -6.83 6.87
C PRO A 19 9.39 -5.51 7.42
N TYR A 20 8.63 -4.77 6.61
CA TYR A 20 8.00 -3.53 7.04
C TYR A 20 6.84 -3.80 8.01
N ILE A 21 6.03 -4.84 7.77
CA ILE A 21 4.92 -5.21 8.66
C ILE A 21 5.42 -5.77 9.99
N LEU A 22 6.49 -6.57 9.96
CA LEU A 22 7.00 -7.26 11.15
C LEU A 22 8.02 -6.46 11.96
N LYS A 23 8.39 -5.25 11.51
CA LYS A 23 9.46 -4.45 12.12
C LYS A 23 9.28 -4.22 13.63
N ASP A 24 8.05 -3.99 14.06
CA ASP A 24 7.71 -3.67 15.45
C ASP A 24 7.05 -4.86 16.19
N GLU A 25 7.07 -6.06 15.58
CA GLU A 25 6.53 -7.28 16.16
C GLU A 25 7.58 -7.99 17.01
N LEU A 26 7.16 -8.53 18.17
CA LEU A 26 8.07 -9.19 19.11
C LEU A 26 7.78 -10.69 19.28
N ASN A 27 6.56 -11.12 18.98
CA ASN A 27 6.07 -12.48 19.18
C ASN A 27 5.53 -13.06 17.87
N ASP A 28 5.55 -14.39 17.77
CA ASP A 28 4.96 -15.13 16.64
C ASP A 28 5.50 -14.72 15.27
N LEU A 29 6.75 -14.21 15.22
CA LEU A 29 7.33 -13.65 14.00
C LEU A 29 7.32 -14.65 12.83
N LEU A 30 7.62 -15.91 13.13
CA LEU A 30 7.60 -16.99 12.14
C LEU A 30 6.18 -17.24 11.62
N GLU A 31 5.21 -17.32 12.51
CA GLU A 31 3.82 -17.58 12.15
C GLU A 31 3.19 -16.38 11.42
N LYS A 32 3.55 -15.16 11.80
CA LYS A 32 3.13 -13.91 11.13
C LYS A 32 3.74 -13.80 9.74
N ASP A 33 5.03 -14.12 9.58
CA ASP A 33 5.68 -14.24 8.27
C ASP A 33 4.99 -15.28 7.37
N GLN A 34 4.76 -16.48 7.92
CA GLN A 34 4.03 -17.54 7.24
C GLN A 34 2.61 -17.13 6.82
N ALA A 35 1.92 -16.38 7.67
CA ALA A 35 0.59 -15.88 7.39
C ALA A 35 0.61 -14.89 6.22
N LEU A 36 1.53 -13.94 6.25
CA LEU A 36 1.73 -12.95 5.19
C LEU A 36 2.08 -13.59 3.85
N CYS A 37 3.00 -14.56 3.85
CA CYS A 37 3.40 -15.31 2.65
C CYS A 37 2.21 -15.99 1.94
N ARG A 38 1.22 -16.46 2.70
CA ARG A 38 0.01 -17.10 2.17
C ARG A 38 -1.08 -16.08 1.83
N PHE A 39 -1.10 -14.96 2.55
CA PHE A 39 -2.08 -13.89 2.34
C PHE A 39 -1.84 -13.10 1.06
N TYR A 40 -0.58 -12.80 0.72
CA TYR A 40 -0.28 -12.00 -0.46
C TYR A 40 -0.82 -12.56 -1.78
N PRO A 41 -0.55 -13.82 -2.18
CA PRO A 41 -1.08 -14.35 -3.45
C PRO A 41 -2.62 -14.35 -3.47
N PHE A 42 -3.26 -14.56 -2.31
CA PHE A 42 -4.72 -14.44 -2.17
C PHE A 42 -5.21 -13.01 -2.38
N LEU A 43 -4.58 -12.02 -1.73
CA LEU A 43 -4.90 -10.60 -1.92
C LEU A 43 -4.72 -10.19 -3.39
N LEU A 44 -3.59 -10.52 -4.01
CA LEU A 44 -3.33 -10.20 -5.42
C LEU A 44 -4.37 -10.83 -6.36
N SER A 45 -4.76 -12.07 -6.10
CA SER A 45 -5.80 -12.76 -6.88
C SER A 45 -7.15 -12.03 -6.76
N ILE A 46 -7.53 -11.55 -5.58
CA ILE A 46 -8.77 -10.81 -5.39
C ILE A 46 -8.74 -9.45 -6.09
N LEU A 47 -7.63 -8.71 -5.97
CA LEU A 47 -7.48 -7.41 -6.63
C LEU A 47 -7.51 -7.56 -8.17
N HIS A 48 -7.01 -8.68 -8.69
CA HIS A 48 -7.10 -9.01 -10.10
C HIS A 48 -8.54 -9.27 -10.56
N VAL A 49 -9.30 -10.06 -9.79
CA VAL A 49 -10.70 -10.38 -10.10
C VAL A 49 -11.65 -9.19 -9.88
N HIS A 50 -11.39 -8.37 -8.86
CA HIS A 50 -12.22 -7.24 -8.44
C HIS A 50 -11.39 -5.95 -8.40
N PRO A 51 -11.02 -5.37 -9.54
CA PRO A 51 -10.11 -4.21 -9.60
C PRO A 51 -10.68 -2.94 -8.95
N SER A 52 -12.01 -2.85 -8.78
CA SER A 52 -12.62 -1.75 -8.03
C SER A 52 -12.17 -1.71 -6.56
N LEU A 53 -11.83 -2.86 -5.98
CA LEU A 53 -11.32 -2.93 -4.60
C LEU A 53 -10.01 -2.17 -4.43
N ILE A 54 -9.19 -2.01 -5.48
CA ILE A 54 -7.95 -1.25 -5.39
C ILE A 54 -8.27 0.20 -5.01
N ALA A 55 -9.19 0.84 -5.74
CA ALA A 55 -9.60 2.21 -5.46
C ALA A 55 -10.30 2.33 -4.09
N ASP A 56 -11.16 1.36 -3.75
CA ASP A 56 -11.89 1.37 -2.49
C ASP A 56 -10.95 1.25 -1.28
N LEU A 57 -9.96 0.35 -1.33
CA LEU A 57 -9.01 0.12 -0.24
C LEU A 57 -8.03 1.28 -0.07
N ILE A 58 -7.60 1.93 -1.15
CA ILE A 58 -6.71 3.11 -1.08
C ILE A 58 -7.42 4.30 -0.43
N GLN A 59 -8.73 4.45 -0.65
CA GLN A 59 -9.51 5.54 -0.05
C GLN A 59 -9.87 5.29 1.42
N GLN A 60 -9.72 4.06 1.92
CA GLN A 60 -9.97 3.73 3.31
C GLN A 60 -8.81 4.15 4.20
N LEU A 61 -9.12 4.86 5.30
CA LEU A 61 -8.13 5.25 6.31
C LEU A 61 -7.56 4.04 7.06
N ASP A 62 -8.37 2.98 7.21
CA ASP A 62 -8.01 1.75 7.91
C ASP A 62 -8.64 0.56 7.17
N PRO A 63 -8.03 0.10 6.06
CA PRO A 63 -8.55 -1.03 5.32
C PRO A 63 -8.44 -2.29 6.16
N SER A 64 -9.53 -3.05 6.18
CA SER A 64 -9.64 -4.29 6.91
C SER A 64 -9.79 -5.46 5.95
N ILE A 65 -9.45 -6.65 6.43
CA ILE A 65 -9.66 -7.88 5.67
C ILE A 65 -11.14 -8.06 5.31
N ASN A 66 -12.07 -7.61 6.16
CA ASN A 66 -13.50 -7.63 5.84
C ASN A 66 -13.84 -6.84 4.55
N ALA A 67 -13.12 -5.76 4.26
CA ALA A 67 -13.31 -4.99 3.02
C ALA A 67 -12.91 -5.82 1.78
N ILE A 68 -11.84 -6.63 1.88
CA ILE A 68 -11.42 -7.58 0.82
C ILE A 68 -12.55 -8.59 0.53
N PHE A 69 -13.24 -9.06 1.56
CA PHE A 69 -14.38 -9.98 1.44
C PHE A 69 -15.71 -9.29 1.10
N GLN A 70 -15.71 -7.97 0.86
CA GLN A 70 -16.88 -7.16 0.54
C GLN A 70 -18.03 -7.39 1.53
N GLY A 71 -17.70 -7.42 2.83
CA GLY A 71 -18.67 -7.64 3.92
C GLY A 71 -19.18 -9.09 4.06
N ASN A 72 -18.61 -10.07 3.34
CA ASN A 72 -18.97 -11.47 3.51
C ASN A 72 -18.22 -12.09 4.70
N TYR A 73 -18.75 -11.87 5.90
CA TYR A 73 -18.19 -12.38 7.15
C TYR A 73 -18.05 -13.91 7.17
N GLN A 74 -18.94 -14.66 6.52
CA GLN A 74 -18.84 -16.12 6.50
C GLN A 74 -17.62 -16.60 5.72
N LEU A 75 -17.37 -16.02 4.53
CA LEU A 75 -16.19 -16.35 3.73
C LEU A 75 -14.91 -15.85 4.38
N GLN A 76 -14.93 -14.66 5.00
CA GLN A 76 -13.79 -14.16 5.77
C GLN A 76 -13.42 -15.15 6.89
N GLN A 77 -14.40 -15.56 7.69
CA GLN A 77 -14.16 -16.48 8.80
C GLN A 77 -13.64 -17.84 8.32
N GLN A 78 -14.23 -18.38 7.24
CA GLN A 78 -13.71 -19.60 6.62
C GLN A 78 -12.25 -19.45 6.15
N TYR A 79 -11.91 -18.31 5.54
CA TYR A 79 -10.55 -18.01 5.12
C TYR A 79 -9.58 -17.93 6.30
N LEU A 80 -9.90 -17.16 7.33
CA LEU A 80 -9.05 -16.99 8.51
C LEU A 80 -8.82 -18.32 9.22
N GLN A 81 -9.88 -19.13 9.40
CA GLN A 81 -9.76 -20.47 9.98
C GLN A 81 -8.85 -21.38 9.16
N LYS A 82 -9.02 -21.40 7.83
CA LYS A 82 -8.17 -22.20 6.94
C LYS A 82 -6.73 -21.73 6.98
N LEU A 83 -6.50 -20.41 6.97
CA LEU A 83 -5.15 -19.86 7.01
C LEU A 83 -4.45 -20.17 8.34
N GLN A 84 -5.16 -20.05 9.48
CA GLN A 84 -4.62 -20.46 10.79
C GLN A 84 -4.26 -21.96 10.84
N GLN A 85 -5.08 -22.83 10.23
CA GLN A 85 -4.79 -24.28 10.15
C GLN A 85 -3.51 -24.61 9.36
N GLN A 86 -2.98 -23.66 8.58
CA GLN A 86 -1.74 -23.84 7.83
C GLN A 86 -0.50 -23.32 8.57
N LEU A 87 -0.68 -22.68 9.72
CA LEU A 87 0.41 -22.18 10.55
C LEU A 87 0.92 -23.29 11.48
N ASN A 88 2.18 -23.19 11.88
CA ASN A 88 2.80 -24.14 12.82
C ASN A 88 2.13 -24.13 14.20
N ARG A 89 1.66 -22.95 14.63
CA ARG A 89 0.89 -22.76 15.86
C ARG A 89 -0.17 -21.68 15.64
N PRO A 90 -1.31 -21.75 16.35
CA PRO A 90 -2.31 -20.69 16.30
C PRO A 90 -1.79 -19.41 16.94
N ILE A 91 -2.15 -18.28 16.34
CA ILE A 91 -1.91 -16.92 16.85
C ILE A 91 -3.25 -16.40 17.41
N PRO A 92 -3.27 -15.55 18.45
CA PRO A 92 -4.49 -14.87 18.88
C PRO A 92 -5.22 -14.19 17.71
N GLU A 93 -6.54 -14.40 17.60
CA GLU A 93 -7.35 -13.96 16.45
C GLU A 93 -7.22 -12.46 16.17
N THR A 94 -7.24 -11.63 17.23
CA THR A 94 -7.06 -10.18 17.11
C THR A 94 -5.71 -9.80 16.53
N GLU A 95 -4.63 -10.43 16.96
CA GLU A 95 -3.28 -10.16 16.42
C GLU A 95 -3.16 -10.63 14.98
N PHE A 96 -3.74 -11.78 14.68
CA PHE A 96 -3.73 -12.37 13.36
C PHE A 96 -4.43 -11.48 12.33
N GLU A 97 -5.64 -11.01 12.61
CA GLU A 97 -6.34 -10.07 11.73
C GLU A 97 -5.58 -8.73 11.61
N GLN A 98 -5.03 -8.21 12.71
CA GLN A 98 -4.25 -6.97 12.70
C GLN A 98 -3.00 -7.05 11.81
N VAL A 99 -2.30 -8.19 11.81
CA VAL A 99 -1.15 -8.42 10.91
C VAL A 99 -1.60 -8.38 9.45
N LEU A 100 -2.72 -9.03 9.12
CA LEU A 100 -3.23 -9.05 7.75
C LEU A 100 -3.74 -7.67 7.31
N ASN A 101 -4.46 -6.95 8.17
CA ASN A 101 -4.97 -5.61 7.87
C ASN A 101 -3.82 -4.63 7.59
N ARG A 102 -2.79 -4.62 8.44
CA ARG A 102 -1.59 -3.77 8.25
C ARG A 102 -0.86 -4.06 6.95
N ALA A 103 -0.97 -5.26 6.41
CA ALA A 103 -0.32 -5.64 5.15
C ALA A 103 -1.01 -5.07 3.90
N ILE A 104 -2.27 -4.65 4.00
CA ILE A 104 -3.07 -4.22 2.84
C ILE A 104 -2.49 -2.96 2.20
N ILE A 105 -2.34 -1.86 2.95
CA ILE A 105 -1.82 -0.59 2.40
C ILE A 105 -0.39 -0.74 1.85
N PRO A 106 0.57 -1.35 2.57
CA PRO A 106 1.92 -1.55 2.05
C PRO A 106 1.96 -2.45 0.81
N CYS A 107 1.07 -3.44 0.71
CA CYS A 107 0.91 -4.24 -0.51
C CYS A 107 0.42 -3.39 -1.68
N LEU A 108 -0.58 -2.52 -1.47
CA LEU A 108 -1.07 -1.62 -2.52
C LEU A 108 0.00 -0.62 -2.95
N GLY A 109 0.73 -0.03 -2.01
CA GLY A 109 1.85 0.87 -2.33
C GLY A 109 2.99 0.16 -3.08
N PHE A 110 3.25 -1.12 -2.78
CA PHE A 110 4.18 -1.93 -3.57
C PHE A 110 3.69 -2.12 -5.01
N LEU A 111 2.39 -2.37 -5.22
CA LEU A 111 1.82 -2.53 -6.56
C LEU A 111 1.86 -1.23 -7.36
N GLU A 112 1.57 -0.08 -6.74
CA GLU A 112 1.72 1.24 -7.37
C GLU A 112 3.15 1.49 -7.83
N HIS A 113 4.13 1.13 -6.98
CA HIS A 113 5.54 1.26 -7.29
C HIS A 113 5.97 0.34 -8.46
N GLU A 114 5.64 -0.94 -8.42
CA GLU A 114 5.99 -1.89 -9.51
C GLU A 114 5.24 -1.58 -10.81
N ALA A 115 4.01 -1.05 -10.74
CA ALA A 115 3.27 -0.59 -11.92
C ALA A 115 3.82 0.74 -12.48
N GLY A 116 4.60 1.49 -11.69
CA GLY A 116 5.07 2.82 -12.04
C GLY A 116 3.93 3.87 -12.10
N THR A 117 2.80 3.58 -11.47
CA THR A 117 1.62 4.44 -11.50
C THR A 117 0.66 4.16 -10.34
N ILE A 118 -0.05 5.21 -9.90
CA ILE A 118 -1.16 5.14 -8.94
C ILE A 118 -2.51 4.85 -9.61
N GLN A 119 -2.56 4.74 -10.94
CA GLN A 119 -3.79 4.42 -11.66
C GLN A 119 -4.13 2.94 -11.56
N VAL A 120 -5.40 2.64 -11.28
CA VAL A 120 -5.92 1.26 -11.17
C VAL A 120 -5.62 0.44 -12.42
N GLU A 121 -5.74 1.02 -13.61
CA GLU A 121 -5.49 0.32 -14.87
C GLU A 121 -4.03 -0.17 -15.01
N GLY A 122 -3.06 0.59 -14.49
CA GLY A 122 -1.66 0.17 -14.51
C GLY A 122 -1.38 -0.98 -13.55
N ILE A 123 -2.00 -0.93 -12.37
CA ILE A 123 -1.93 -2.04 -11.40
C ILE A 123 -2.58 -3.29 -11.98
N VAL A 124 -3.75 -3.18 -12.62
CA VAL A 124 -4.41 -4.33 -13.27
C VAL A 124 -3.53 -4.92 -14.37
N HIS A 125 -2.88 -4.09 -15.20
CA HIS A 125 -1.97 -4.58 -16.23
C HIS A 125 -0.75 -5.32 -15.63
N LEU A 126 -0.22 -4.84 -14.50
CA LEU A 126 0.83 -5.54 -13.76
C LEU A 126 0.33 -6.92 -13.27
N LEU A 127 -0.87 -6.97 -12.68
CA LEU A 127 -1.46 -8.22 -12.20
C LEU A 127 -1.76 -9.20 -13.34
N ASP A 128 -2.25 -8.72 -14.49
CA ASP A 128 -2.44 -9.52 -15.71
C ASP A 128 -1.12 -10.14 -16.19
N HIS A 129 -0.02 -9.37 -16.15
CA HIS A 129 1.29 -9.85 -16.58
C HIS A 129 1.83 -10.97 -15.68
N HIS A 130 1.50 -10.95 -14.40
CA HIS A 130 1.95 -11.92 -13.39
C HIS A 130 0.85 -12.92 -12.97
N ALA A 131 -0.27 -13.00 -13.70
CA ALA A 131 -1.44 -13.77 -13.29
C ALA A 131 -1.13 -15.27 -13.07
N GLU A 132 -0.31 -15.86 -13.94
CA GLU A 132 0.11 -17.26 -13.82
C GLU A 132 0.96 -17.48 -12.55
N GLU A 133 1.90 -16.58 -12.25
CA GLU A 133 2.74 -16.65 -11.06
C GLU A 133 1.91 -16.53 -9.78
N ILE A 134 0.98 -15.56 -9.77
CA ILE A 134 0.03 -15.36 -8.67
C ILE A 134 -0.81 -16.63 -8.44
N HIS A 135 -1.30 -17.25 -9.52
CA HIS A 135 -2.09 -18.47 -9.45
C HIS A 135 -1.28 -19.66 -8.91
N GLN A 136 -0.02 -19.82 -9.33
CA GLN A 136 0.86 -20.88 -8.87
C GLN A 136 1.28 -20.71 -7.39
N ALA A 137 1.39 -19.47 -6.91
CA ALA A 137 1.70 -19.17 -5.52
C ALA A 137 0.47 -19.32 -4.59
N LEU A 138 -0.73 -19.43 -5.14
CA LEU A 138 -1.95 -19.53 -4.36
C LEU A 138 -2.07 -20.92 -3.70
N PRO A 139 -2.39 -21.00 -2.40
CA PRO A 139 -2.72 -22.27 -1.77
C PRO A 139 -3.96 -22.91 -2.41
N THR A 140 -3.92 -24.21 -2.68
CA THR A 140 -5.01 -24.94 -3.35
C THR A 140 -6.34 -24.89 -2.60
N TRP A 141 -6.32 -24.72 -1.28
CA TRP A 141 -7.52 -24.57 -0.45
C TRP A 141 -8.22 -23.21 -0.62
N ALA A 142 -7.51 -22.19 -1.14
CA ALA A 142 -8.02 -20.83 -1.26
C ALA A 142 -8.86 -20.63 -2.53
N THR A 143 -8.65 -21.44 -3.57
CA THR A 143 -9.40 -21.44 -4.84
C THR A 143 -10.93 -21.42 -4.64
N PRO A 144 -11.56 -22.34 -3.89
CA PRO A 144 -13.02 -22.32 -3.70
C PRO A 144 -13.53 -21.06 -2.99
N ILE A 145 -12.72 -20.43 -2.14
CA ILE A 145 -13.07 -19.17 -1.47
C ILE A 145 -13.04 -18.02 -2.47
N LEU A 146 -12.02 -17.97 -3.33
CA LEU A 146 -11.92 -16.99 -4.42
C LEU A 146 -13.08 -17.12 -5.41
N GLU A 147 -13.43 -18.34 -5.80
CA GLU A 147 -14.56 -18.60 -6.70
C GLU A 147 -15.88 -18.13 -6.08
N ALA A 148 -16.11 -18.41 -4.80
CA ALA A 148 -17.29 -17.93 -4.08
C ALA A 148 -17.35 -16.39 -4.00
N LEU A 149 -16.20 -15.73 -3.87
CA LEU A 149 -16.09 -14.26 -3.91
C LEU A 149 -16.30 -13.68 -5.32
N ALA A 150 -15.79 -14.37 -6.35
CA ALA A 150 -15.93 -13.98 -7.75
C ALA A 150 -17.37 -14.20 -8.27
N ALA A 151 -18.06 -15.21 -7.76
CA ALA A 151 -19.42 -15.58 -8.16
C ALA A 151 -20.49 -14.59 -7.70
N LYS A 152 -20.15 -13.59 -6.85
CA LYS A 152 -21.07 -12.49 -6.54
C LYS A 152 -21.46 -11.80 -7.86
N PRO A 153 -22.75 -11.78 -8.23
CA PRO A 153 -23.18 -11.17 -9.48
C PRO A 153 -22.87 -9.68 -9.41
N VAL A 154 -21.89 -9.26 -10.20
CA VAL A 154 -21.69 -7.84 -10.51
C VAL A 154 -23.05 -7.32 -11.02
N PRO A 155 -23.64 -6.28 -10.41
CA PRO A 155 -24.90 -5.73 -10.88
C PRO A 155 -24.83 -5.48 -12.39
N ARG A 156 -25.88 -5.84 -13.14
CA ARG A 156 -25.92 -5.76 -14.62
C ARG A 156 -25.48 -4.39 -15.18
N TRP A 157 -25.60 -3.34 -14.38
CA TRP A 157 -25.19 -1.96 -14.69
C TRP A 157 -23.66 -1.78 -14.79
N THR A 158 -22.86 -2.50 -14.01
CA THR A 158 -21.39 -2.40 -14.06
C THR A 158 -20.80 -3.11 -15.28
N ARG A 159 -21.48 -4.14 -15.81
CA ARG A 159 -21.10 -4.83 -17.07
C ARG A 159 -21.24 -3.93 -18.30
N LEU A 160 -22.13 -2.94 -18.27
CA LEU A 160 -22.26 -1.94 -19.33
C LEU A 160 -21.18 -0.85 -19.23
N GLN A 161 -20.65 -0.59 -18.03
CA GLN A 161 -19.57 0.38 -17.79
C GLN A 161 -18.21 -0.14 -18.28
N THR A 162 -17.92 -1.44 -18.17
CA THR A 162 -16.66 -2.01 -18.68
C THR A 162 -16.57 -1.98 -20.21
N MET A 163 -17.71 -1.99 -20.92
CA MET A 163 -17.74 -1.81 -22.38
C MET A 163 -17.65 -0.34 -22.82
N SER A 164 -18.07 0.62 -21.98
CA SER A 164 -17.93 2.05 -22.29
C SER A 164 -16.51 2.57 -22.02
N VAL A 165 -15.81 2.07 -21.00
CA VAL A 165 -14.42 2.47 -20.69
C VAL A 165 -13.46 2.06 -21.82
N ARG A 166 -13.64 0.88 -22.43
CA ARG A 166 -12.77 0.41 -23.55
C ARG A 166 -12.91 1.26 -24.82
N LYS A 167 -14.04 1.95 -25.02
CA LYS A 167 -14.24 2.86 -26.16
C LYS A 167 -13.78 4.30 -25.89
N GLN A 168 -13.68 4.73 -24.63
CA GLN A 168 -13.26 6.09 -24.30
C GLN A 168 -11.74 6.31 -24.35
N TYR A 169 -10.93 5.27 -24.18
CA TYR A 169 -9.46 5.39 -24.22
C TYR A 169 -8.87 5.59 -25.64
N GLN A 170 -9.67 5.42 -26.70
CA GLN A 170 -9.25 5.68 -28.09
C GLN A 170 -9.76 7.04 -28.62
N GLN A 171 -10.56 7.79 -27.84
CA GLN A 171 -11.22 9.01 -28.36
C GLN A 171 -11.08 10.23 -27.44
N ASN A 172 -9.96 10.36 -26.73
CA ASN A 172 -9.63 11.65 -26.11
C ASN A 172 -8.14 11.98 -26.20
N LYS A 173 -7.70 12.31 -27.41
CA LYS A 173 -6.56 13.19 -27.61
C LYS A 173 -7.06 14.64 -27.65
N VAL A 174 -7.56 15.18 -26.54
CA VAL A 174 -7.74 16.64 -26.39
C VAL A 174 -7.60 17.06 -24.93
N GLN A 175 -6.56 17.87 -24.69
CA GLN A 175 -6.36 18.86 -23.62
C GLN A 175 -6.34 18.39 -22.16
N GLY A 176 -5.12 18.11 -21.70
CA GLY A 176 -4.78 18.17 -20.28
C GLY A 176 -4.60 19.61 -19.82
N ILE A 177 -5.53 20.12 -19.02
CA ILE A 177 -5.34 21.24 -18.10
C ILE A 177 -6.24 20.96 -16.89
N GLY A 178 -5.71 20.29 -15.87
CA GLY A 178 -6.47 20.00 -14.64
C GLY A 178 -5.62 19.52 -13.47
N LEU A 179 -4.53 18.80 -13.75
CA LEU A 179 -3.64 18.28 -12.70
C LEU A 179 -2.47 19.20 -12.32
N GLY A 180 -2.18 20.24 -13.12
CA GLY A 180 -1.05 21.15 -12.87
C GLY A 180 -1.26 22.10 -11.68
N ILE A 181 -2.51 22.45 -11.36
CA ILE A 181 -2.81 23.46 -10.34
C ILE A 181 -2.64 22.88 -8.93
N VAL A 182 -3.05 21.63 -8.70
CA VAL A 182 -2.98 21.00 -7.37
C VAL A 182 -1.53 20.72 -6.93
N VAL A 183 -0.67 20.31 -7.87
CA VAL A 183 0.77 20.09 -7.58
C VAL A 183 1.49 21.41 -7.28
N ALA A 184 1.14 22.50 -7.96
CA ALA A 184 1.76 23.82 -7.72
C ALA A 184 1.46 24.37 -6.31
N PHE A 185 0.25 24.16 -5.78
CA PHE A 185 -0.10 24.59 -4.42
C PHE A 185 0.67 23.83 -3.33
N ILE A 186 0.91 22.53 -3.53
CA ILE A 186 1.65 21.70 -2.57
C ILE A 186 3.13 22.09 -2.52
N VAL A 187 3.75 22.36 -3.67
CA VAL A 187 5.16 22.81 -3.73
C VAL A 187 5.35 24.17 -3.06
N ILE A 188 4.42 25.12 -3.26
CA ILE A 188 4.49 26.46 -2.63
C ILE A 188 4.34 26.38 -1.10
N LEU A 189 3.46 25.50 -0.59
CA LEU A 189 3.32 25.27 0.85
C LEU A 189 4.57 24.66 1.49
N PHE A 190 5.22 23.69 0.83
CA PHE A 190 6.45 23.08 1.35
C PHE A 190 7.67 24.01 1.28
N SER A 191 7.80 24.87 0.25
CA SER A 191 8.89 25.84 0.18
C SER A 191 8.80 26.97 1.22
N GLY A 192 7.59 27.38 1.62
CA GLY A 192 7.39 28.41 2.65
C GLY A 192 7.83 27.97 4.04
N ILE A 193 7.61 26.70 4.38
CA ILE A 193 7.97 26.13 5.70
C ILE A 193 9.50 25.99 5.82
N TRP A 194 10.19 25.63 4.74
CA TRP A 194 11.66 25.56 4.74
C TRP A 194 12.33 26.94 4.85
N GLY A 195 11.76 27.97 4.21
CA GLY A 195 12.27 29.35 4.28
C GLY A 195 12.11 30.00 5.66
N PHE A 196 10.99 29.75 6.35
CA PHE A 196 10.75 30.27 7.70
C PHE A 196 11.68 29.62 8.76
N ALA A 197 11.98 28.33 8.61
CA ALA A 197 12.92 27.63 9.49
C ALA A 197 14.35 28.17 9.38
N GLN A 198 14.78 28.61 8.18
CA GLN A 198 16.09 29.25 8.00
C GLN A 198 16.15 30.64 8.66
N GLN A 199 15.09 31.43 8.58
CA GLN A 199 15.04 32.79 9.14
C GLN A 199 15.16 32.79 10.68
N VAL A 200 14.45 31.89 11.35
CA VAL A 200 14.46 31.76 12.82
C VAL A 200 15.82 31.23 13.33
N TYR A 201 16.50 30.38 12.57
CA TYR A 201 17.84 29.88 12.95
C TYR A 201 18.92 30.97 12.86
N THR A 202 18.80 31.91 11.91
CA THR A 202 19.80 32.99 11.74
C THR A 202 19.70 34.09 12.79
N ASP A 203 18.51 34.36 13.33
CA ASP A 203 18.29 35.42 14.31
C ASP A 203 18.87 35.07 15.69
N HIS A 204 18.75 33.79 16.08
CA HIS A 204 19.34 33.26 17.32
C HIS A 204 20.87 33.44 17.39
N ARG A 205 21.57 33.38 16.25
CA ARG A 205 23.03 33.60 16.16
C ARG A 205 23.47 35.06 16.21
N GLN A 206 22.56 36.02 16.09
CA GLN A 206 22.90 37.44 16.26
C GLN A 206 22.81 37.88 17.72
N LEU A 207 21.87 37.32 18.47
CA LEU A 207 21.73 37.57 19.91
C LEU A 207 22.96 37.11 20.71
N GLU A 208 23.54 35.94 20.40
CA GLU A 208 24.78 35.48 21.05
C GLU A 208 25.98 36.42 20.78
N ARG A 209 26.08 36.99 19.56
CA ARG A 209 27.17 37.90 19.19
C ARG A 209 27.05 39.27 19.84
N GLN A 210 25.85 39.73 20.18
CA GLN A 210 25.65 40.97 20.93
C GLN A 210 25.97 40.79 22.42
N ILE A 211 25.59 39.65 23.00
CA ILE A 211 25.89 39.32 24.41
C ILE A 211 27.41 39.20 24.63
N SER A 212 28.16 38.54 23.73
CA SER A 212 29.62 38.45 23.85
C SER A 212 30.37 39.77 23.64
N ARG A 213 29.79 40.74 22.90
CA ARG A 213 30.38 42.08 22.76
C ARG A 213 30.13 42.96 23.97
N HIS A 214 29.01 42.76 24.67
CA HIS A 214 28.71 43.56 25.85
C HIS A 214 29.61 43.19 27.04
N ASP A 215 29.99 41.91 27.15
CA ASP A 215 30.90 41.41 28.18
C ASP A 215 32.34 41.94 28.00
N HIS A 216 32.81 42.06 26.75
CA HIS A 216 34.16 42.56 26.46
C HIS A 216 34.33 44.08 26.65
N SER A 217 33.23 44.85 26.72
CA SER A 217 33.30 46.31 26.91
C SER A 217 33.27 46.75 28.37
N GLN A 218 32.99 45.85 29.32
CA GLN A 218 33.06 46.13 30.77
C GLN A 218 34.41 45.83 31.41
N HIS A 219 35.35 45.18 30.72
CA HIS A 219 36.67 44.83 31.25
C HIS A 219 37.83 45.72 30.79
N GLN A 220 37.54 46.84 30.11
CA GLN A 220 38.56 47.74 29.57
C GLN A 220 38.47 49.17 30.11
N SER A 221 37.97 49.33 31.33
CA SER A 221 37.98 50.61 32.05
C SER A 221 38.31 50.37 33.53
N ASP A 222 39.55 49.97 33.77
CA ASP A 222 40.31 50.20 35.01
C ASP A 222 41.77 50.50 34.63
#